data_AF-F8QAA2-F1
#
_entry.id   AF-F8QAA2-F1
#
_cell.length_a   1.000
_cell.length_b   1.000
_cell.length_c   1.000
_cell.angle_alpha   90.00
_cell.angle_beta   90.00
_cell.angle_gamma   90.00
#
_symmetry.space_group_name_H-M   'P 1'
#
loop_
_entity.id
_entity.type
_entity.pdbx_description
1 polymer ?
#
loop_
_entity_poly.entity_id
_entity_poly.type
_entity_poly.pdbx_seq_one_letter_code
_entity_poly.pdbx_strand_id
1 'polypeptide(L)'
;MQGFLKRRTPYTMLPMPLPDDKSSALNDFYFTDSPTRDQLAVMDACLHNLYDVPRARQVFERLRETGRGDSILESRIYNSFLEAYLEMAYTKEPEDRALWVEEAWQLYNIMEHESEKIQPTTATYSLMLLAWLR
;
A
#
# COMPACT_ATOMS: atom_id res chain seq x y z
N MET A 1 -18.84 -13.97 11.08
CA MET A 1 -18.92 -13.28 9.77
C MET A 1 -17.99 -12.06 9.64
N GLN A 2 -16.93 -11.91 10.45
CA GLN A 2 -16.02 -10.74 10.37
C GLN A 2 -14.76 -10.95 9.51
N GLY A 3 -14.42 -12.21 9.17
CA GLY A 3 -13.21 -12.52 8.39
C GLY A 3 -13.26 -12.13 6.91
N PHE A 4 -14.45 -11.89 6.36
CA PHE A 4 -14.61 -11.53 4.95
C PHE A 4 -14.17 -10.08 4.67
N LEU A 5 -14.33 -9.17 5.65
CA LEU A 5 -13.89 -7.78 5.58
C LEU A 5 -12.38 -7.61 5.84
N LYS A 6 -11.77 -8.58 6.55
CA LYS A 6 -10.31 -8.62 6.80
C LYS A 6 -9.51 -9.28 5.66
N ARG A 7 -10.18 -9.81 4.64
CA ARG A 7 -9.48 -10.50 3.56
C ARG A 7 -8.83 -9.44 2.68
N ARG A 8 -7.49 -9.44 2.57
CA ARG A 8 -6.78 -8.67 1.56
C ARG A 8 -7.44 -8.91 0.22
N THR A 9 -7.89 -7.83 -0.41
CA THR A 9 -8.62 -7.92 -1.67
C THR A 9 -7.71 -8.53 -2.73
N PRO A 10 -8.09 -9.66 -3.36
CA PRO A 10 -7.23 -10.32 -4.32
C PRO A 10 -7.11 -9.45 -5.57
N TYR A 11 -5.92 -8.95 -5.84
CA TYR A 11 -5.63 -8.30 -7.12
C TYR A 11 -5.33 -9.39 -8.14
N THR A 12 -6.00 -9.33 -9.30
CA THR A 12 -5.73 -10.25 -10.40
C THR A 12 -4.59 -9.67 -11.22
N MET A 13 -3.40 -10.24 -11.08
CA MET A 13 -2.28 -9.86 -11.92
C MET A 13 -2.41 -10.53 -13.28
N LEU A 14 -2.60 -9.73 -14.33
CA LEU A 14 -2.57 -10.23 -15.69
C LEU A 14 -1.17 -10.80 -16.01
N PRO A 15 -1.08 -11.91 -16.76
CA PRO A 15 0.21 -12.42 -17.22
C PRO A 15 0.88 -11.39 -18.12
N MET A 16 2.20 -11.28 -18.02
CA MET A 16 2.97 -10.40 -18.91
C MET A 16 2.80 -10.86 -20.37
N PRO A 17 2.69 -9.92 -21.33
CA PRO A 17 2.65 -10.24 -22.75
C PRO A 17 3.96 -10.91 -23.19
N LEU A 18 3.94 -11.63 -24.31
CA LEU A 18 5.14 -12.34 -24.78
C LEU A 18 6.19 -11.33 -25.27
N PRO A 19 7.49 -11.69 -25.30
CA PRO A 19 8.56 -10.80 -25.78
C PRO A 19 8.38 -10.30 -27.23
N ASP A 20 7.61 -11.03 -28.05
CA ASP A 20 7.29 -10.67 -29.42
C ASP A 20 6.14 -9.65 -29.54
N ASP A 21 5.42 -9.39 -28.44
CA ASP A 21 4.41 -8.34 -28.39
C ASP A 21 5.10 -6.98 -28.33
N LYS A 22 4.94 -6.19 -29.40
CA LYS A 22 5.50 -4.85 -29.51
C LYS A 22 5.06 -4.01 -28.30
N SER A 23 6.02 -3.34 -27.65
CA SER A 23 5.71 -2.35 -26.63
C SER A 23 4.75 -1.31 -27.21
N SER A 24 3.67 -1.08 -26.48
CA SER A 24 2.60 -0.17 -26.85
C SER A 24 2.20 0.55 -25.58
N ALA A 25 1.97 1.86 -25.65
CA ALA A 25 1.56 2.64 -24.48
C ALA A 25 0.29 2.10 -23.81
N LEU A 26 -0.56 1.37 -24.55
CA LEU A 26 -1.71 0.65 -23.99
C LEU A 26 -1.29 -0.66 -23.30
N ASN A 27 -0.32 -1.40 -23.85
CA ASN A 27 0.18 -2.61 -23.22
C ASN A 27 0.91 -2.29 -21.90
N ASP A 28 1.75 -1.27 -21.89
CA ASP A 28 2.50 -0.86 -20.69
C ASP A 28 1.56 -0.30 -19.59
N PHE A 29 0.36 0.16 -19.97
CA PHE A 29 -0.67 0.58 -19.02
C PHE A 29 -1.39 -0.61 -18.36
N TYR A 30 -1.73 -1.65 -19.14
CA TYR A 30 -2.48 -2.81 -18.64
C TYR A 30 -1.61 -3.93 -18.07
N PHE A 31 -0.38 -4.06 -18.55
CA PHE A 31 0.57 -5.09 -18.14
C PHE A 31 1.73 -4.45 -17.41
N THR A 32 1.79 -4.72 -16.11
CA THR A 32 2.82 -4.18 -15.24
C THR A 32 4.15 -4.88 -15.49
N ASP A 33 5.24 -4.11 -15.50
CA ASP A 33 6.59 -4.66 -15.69
C ASP A 33 6.92 -5.72 -14.62
N SER A 34 7.68 -6.75 -15.00
CA SER A 34 8.16 -7.81 -14.09
C SER A 34 8.75 -7.28 -12.78
N PRO A 35 9.61 -6.24 -12.77
CA PRO A 35 10.20 -5.73 -11.53
C PRO A 35 9.17 -5.07 -10.61
N THR A 36 8.18 -4.36 -11.17
CA THR A 36 7.10 -3.72 -10.40
C THR A 36 6.21 -4.78 -9.77
N ARG A 37 5.90 -5.84 -10.52
CA ARG A 37 5.15 -7.01 -10.04
C ARG A 37 5.84 -7.72 -8.87
N ASP A 38 7.16 -7.93 -8.97
CA ASP A 38 7.94 -8.54 -7.91
C ASP A 38 7.99 -7.67 -6.65
N GLN A 39 8.11 -6.35 -6.81
CA GLN A 39 8.08 -5.40 -5.70
C GLN A 39 6.74 -5.43 -4.95
N LEU A 40 5.62 -5.53 -5.66
CA LEU A 40 4.29 -5.66 -5.05
C LEU A 40 4.14 -7.00 -4.30
N ALA A 41 4.66 -8.09 -4.87
CA ALA A 41 4.64 -9.39 -4.19
C ALA A 41 5.47 -9.37 -2.91
N VAL A 42 6.63 -8.72 -2.92
CA VAL A 42 7.47 -8.53 -1.72
C VAL A 42 6.73 -7.68 -0.69
N MET A 43 6.08 -6.59 -1.11
CA MET A 43 5.31 -5.72 -0.22
C MET A 43 4.16 -6.48 0.45
N ASP A 44 3.40 -7.27 -0.30
CA ASP A 44 2.32 -8.10 0.25
C ASP A 44 2.85 -9.13 1.26
N ALA A 45 3.95 -9.81 0.93
CA ALA A 45 4.60 -10.76 1.83
C ALA A 45 5.11 -10.10 3.12
N CYS A 46 5.77 -8.94 3.02
CA CYS A 46 6.30 -8.20 4.17
C CYS A 46 5.21 -7.66 5.09
N LEU A 47 4.09 -7.21 4.52
CA LEU A 47 2.93 -6.77 5.28
C LEU A 47 2.16 -7.96 5.89
N HIS A 48 2.35 -9.19 5.41
CA HIS A 48 1.62 -10.35 5.92
C HIS A 48 2.03 -10.63 7.38
N ASN A 49 1.06 -10.60 8.31
CA ASN A 49 1.28 -10.71 9.75
C ASN A 49 2.31 -9.68 10.31
N LEU A 50 2.45 -8.53 9.64
CA LEU A 50 3.37 -7.45 10.02
C LEU A 50 4.82 -7.92 10.12
N TYR A 51 5.25 -8.88 9.28
CA TYR A 51 6.55 -9.53 9.44
C TYR A 51 7.71 -8.54 9.32
N ASP A 52 7.63 -7.63 8.34
CA ASP A 52 8.66 -6.62 8.10
C ASP A 52 8.03 -5.35 7.46
N VAL A 53 7.33 -4.58 8.30
CA VAL A 53 6.67 -3.33 7.89
C VAL A 53 7.68 -2.25 7.45
N PRO A 54 8.85 -2.05 8.10
CA PRO A 54 9.86 -1.09 7.64
C PRO A 54 10.34 -1.38 6.20
N ARG A 55 10.56 -2.65 5.86
CA ARG A 55 10.97 -3.03 4.51
C ARG A 55 9.86 -2.83 3.48
N ALA A 56 8.62 -3.17 3.83
CA ALA A 56 7.47 -2.88 2.98
C ALA A 56 7.37 -1.39 2.66
N ARG A 57 7.59 -0.53 3.68
CA ARG A 57 7.61 0.93 3.52
C ARG A 57 8.69 1.38 2.53
N GLN A 58 9.92 0.88 2.64
CA GLN A 58 10.99 1.26 1.72
C GLN A 58 10.67 0.91 0.26
N VAL A 59 10.04 -0.26 0.04
CA VAL A 59 9.60 -0.66 -1.30
C VAL A 59 8.47 0.24 -1.79
N PHE A 60 7.53 0.60 -0.92
CA PHE A 60 6.42 1.51 -1.23
C PHE A 60 6.90 2.92 -1.59
N GLU A 61 7.80 3.52 -0.81
CA GLU A 61 8.38 4.83 -1.11
C GLU A 61 9.14 4.82 -2.44
N ARG A 62 9.94 3.78 -2.70
CA ARG A 62 10.62 3.63 -3.99
C ARG A 62 9.63 3.53 -5.15
N LEU A 63 8.52 2.81 -4.98
CA LEU A 63 7.48 2.72 -6.00
C LEU A 63 6.84 4.09 -6.27
N ARG A 64 6.57 4.87 -5.22
CA ARG A 64 6.04 6.24 -5.32
C ARG A 64 7.01 7.18 -6.05
N GLU A 65 8.30 7.13 -5.73
CA GLU A 65 9.33 7.96 -6.37
C GLU A 65 9.49 7.66 -7.87
N THR A 66 9.38 6.39 -8.25
CA THR A 66 9.59 5.98 -9.65
C THR A 66 8.42 6.32 -10.58
N GLY A 67 7.21 6.59 -10.05
CA GLY A 67 6.00 6.87 -10.82
C GLY A 67 5.51 5.72 -11.73
N ARG A 68 6.25 4.59 -11.79
CA ARG A 68 5.92 3.41 -12.60
C ARG A 68 4.79 2.57 -11.98
N GLY A 69 4.46 2.84 -10.72
CA GLY A 69 3.41 2.17 -9.97
C GLY A 69 2.10 2.96 -9.86
N ASP A 70 1.99 4.15 -10.46
CA ASP A 70 0.86 5.07 -10.23
C ASP A 70 -0.52 4.45 -10.56
N SER A 71 -0.61 3.56 -11.54
CA SER A 71 -1.85 2.84 -11.87
C SER A 71 -2.22 1.75 -10.86
N ILE A 72 -1.26 1.31 -10.04
CA ILE A 72 -1.39 0.20 -9.09
C ILE A 72 -1.50 0.71 -7.66
N LEU A 73 -0.89 1.86 -7.38
CA LEU A 73 -0.91 2.58 -6.12
C LEU A 73 -2.29 3.22 -5.91
N GLU A 74 -3.30 2.38 -5.70
CA GLU A 74 -4.66 2.81 -5.37
C GLU A 74 -4.79 3.11 -3.87
N SER A 75 -5.83 3.87 -3.47
CA SER A 75 -6.14 4.19 -2.07
C SER A 75 -6.19 2.96 -1.15
N ARG A 76 -6.43 1.78 -1.71
CA ARG A 76 -6.47 0.50 -0.98
C ARG A 76 -5.09 0.06 -0.46
N ILE A 77 -4.02 0.29 -1.21
CA ILE A 77 -2.65 -0.02 -0.75
C ILE A 77 -2.26 0.92 0.39
N TYR A 78 -2.60 2.20 0.26
CA TYR A 78 -2.40 3.21 1.30
C TYR A 78 -3.13 2.84 2.59
N ASN A 79 -4.40 2.44 2.48
CA ASN A 79 -5.17 1.95 3.63
C ASN A 79 -4.53 0.71 4.27
N SER A 80 -3.91 -0.17 3.50
CA SER A 80 -3.22 -1.36 4.02
C SER A 80 -1.96 -0.97 4.83
N PHE A 81 -1.26 0.08 4.40
CA PHE A 81 -0.13 0.64 5.18
C PHE A 81 -0.61 1.37 6.43
N LEU A 82 -1.67 2.18 6.34
CA LEU A 82 -2.28 2.82 7.51
C LEU A 82 -2.70 1.77 8.56
N GLU A 83 -3.37 0.70 8.14
CA GLU A 83 -3.72 -0.41 9.04
C GLU A 83 -2.48 -1.06 9.64
N ALA A 84 -1.46 -1.35 8.84
CA ALA A 84 -0.21 -1.97 9.31
C ALA A 84 0.54 -1.09 10.33
N TYR A 85 0.63 0.22 10.11
CA TYR A 85 1.26 1.15 11.06
C TYR A 85 0.51 1.21 12.38
N LEU A 86 -0.83 1.22 12.34
CA LEU A 86 -1.63 1.17 13.56
C LEU A 86 -1.49 -0.17 14.28
N GLU A 87 -1.44 -1.29 13.56
CA GLU A 87 -1.21 -2.58 14.22
C GLU A 87 0.20 -2.70 14.81
N MET A 88 1.23 -2.13 14.16
CA MET A 88 2.58 -2.01 14.73
C MET A 88 2.57 -1.19 16.03
N ALA A 89 1.92 -0.02 16.00
CA ALA A 89 1.82 0.90 17.13
C ALA A 89 1.12 0.31 18.36
N TYR A 90 0.09 -0.53 18.15
CA TYR A 90 -0.77 -1.03 19.23
C TYR A 90 -0.53 -2.50 19.61
N THR A 91 0.11 -3.30 18.75
CA THR A 91 0.23 -4.76 18.96
C THR A 91 1.67 -5.24 19.06
N LYS A 92 2.56 -4.83 18.14
CA LYS A 92 3.93 -5.37 18.09
C LYS A 92 4.95 -4.52 18.82
N GLU A 93 4.93 -3.21 18.60
CA GLU A 93 5.96 -2.28 19.07
C GLU A 93 5.31 -1.06 19.76
N PRO A 94 4.69 -1.27 20.94
CA PRO A 94 4.04 -0.18 21.67
C PRO A 94 5.04 0.88 22.19
N GLU A 95 6.31 0.52 22.35
CA GLU A 95 7.38 1.43 22.78
C GLU A 95 7.63 2.53 21.73
N ASP A 96 7.52 2.19 20.44
CA ASP A 96 7.69 3.10 19.32
C ASP A 96 6.35 3.61 18.76
N ARG A 97 5.28 3.56 19.57
CA ARG A 97 3.93 3.99 19.17
C ARG A 97 3.90 5.37 18.52
N ALA A 98 4.62 6.34 19.10
CA ALA A 98 4.63 7.71 18.60
C ALA A 98 5.15 7.79 17.16
N LEU A 99 6.22 7.04 16.86
CA LEU A 99 6.80 6.94 15.53
C LEU A 99 5.76 6.38 14.54
N TRP A 100 5.17 5.23 14.86
CA TRP A 100 4.23 4.57 13.96
C TRP A 100 2.94 5.37 13.71
N VAL A 101 2.45 6.10 14.72
CA VAL A 101 1.30 7.01 14.57
C VAL A 101 1.65 8.24 13.74
N GLU A 102 2.85 8.79 13.92
CA GLU A 102 3.33 9.91 13.11
C GLU A 102 3.44 9.52 11.64
N GLU A 103 3.99 8.35 11.34
CA GLU A 103 4.08 7.79 9.99
C GLU A 103 2.70 7.58 9.34
N ALA A 104 1.71 7.12 10.11
CA ALA A 104 0.34 7.02 9.64
C ALA A 104 -0.27 8.40 9.32
N TRP A 105 0.00 9.41 10.15
CA TRP A 105 -0.44 10.79 9.89
C TRP A 105 0.22 11.42 8.68
N GLN A 106 1.53 11.20 8.48
CA GLN A 106 2.24 11.67 7.30
C GLN A 106 1.63 11.08 6.03
N LEU A 107 1.37 9.76 6.00
CA LEU A 107 0.75 9.11 4.87
C LEU A 107 -0.68 9.61 4.60
N TYR A 108 -1.47 9.84 5.66
CA TYR A 108 -2.81 10.41 5.52
C TYR A 108 -2.79 11.84 4.95
N ASN A 109 -1.86 12.69 5.41
CA ASN A 109 -1.74 14.06 4.91
C ASN A 109 -1.40 14.09 3.42
N ILE A 110 -0.57 13.16 2.94
CA ILE A 110 -0.24 12.99 1.52
C ILE A 110 -1.51 12.67 0.71
N MET A 111 -2.41 11.84 1.24
CA MET A 111 -3.68 11.53 0.59
C MET A 111 -4.65 12.72 0.57
N GLU A 112 -4.72 13.50 1.65
CA GLU A 112 -5.62 14.67 1.75
C GLU A 112 -5.20 15.85 0.87
N HIS A 113 -3.90 16.11 0.72
CA HIS A 113 -3.40 17.27 -0.03
C HIS A 113 -3.34 17.03 -1.55
N GLU A 114 -3.88 15.91 -2.05
CA GLU A 114 -3.84 15.50 -3.46
C GLU A 114 -2.44 15.56 -4.10
N SER A 115 -1.37 15.44 -3.30
CA SER A 115 0.00 15.44 -3.84
C SER A 115 0.23 14.23 -4.75
N GLU A 116 -0.54 13.18 -4.52
CA GLU A 116 -0.66 12.00 -5.35
C GLU A 116 -2.14 11.92 -5.77
N LYS A 117 -2.45 11.42 -6.98
CA LYS A 117 -3.82 11.39 -7.56
C LYS A 117 -4.76 10.42 -6.84
N ILE A 118 -4.65 10.30 -5.53
CA ILE A 118 -5.21 9.27 -4.68
C ILE A 118 -5.99 9.99 -3.60
N GLN A 119 -7.30 9.78 -3.60
CA GLN A 119 -8.17 10.41 -2.61
C GLN A 119 -8.39 9.50 -1.39
N PRO A 120 -8.57 10.08 -0.19
CA PRO A 120 -8.99 9.37 0.99
C PRO A 120 -10.35 8.71 0.77
N THR A 121 -10.52 7.52 1.35
CA THR A 121 -11.78 6.77 1.29
C THR A 121 -12.42 6.72 2.66
N THR A 122 -13.67 6.27 2.75
CA THR A 122 -14.34 6.03 4.04
C THR A 122 -13.52 5.13 4.97
N ALA A 123 -12.82 4.14 4.39
CA ALA A 123 -11.91 3.26 5.14
C ALA A 123 -10.72 4.04 5.73
N THR A 124 -10.13 4.95 4.96
CA THR A 124 -9.03 5.84 5.40
C THR A 124 -9.44 6.64 6.64
N TYR A 125 -10.59 7.32 6.59
CA TYR A 125 -11.10 8.09 7.73
C TYR A 125 -11.42 7.20 8.94
N SER A 126 -11.93 5.98 8.71
CA SER A 126 -12.21 5.05 9.80
C SER A 126 -10.92 4.60 10.53
N LEU A 127 -9.84 4.36 9.78
CA LEU A 127 -8.53 4.01 10.34
C LEU A 127 -7.93 5.16 11.15
N MET A 128 -8.00 6.39 10.63
CA MET A 128 -7.52 7.57 11.35
C MET A 128 -8.34 7.87 12.60
N LEU A 129 -9.65 7.67 12.56
CA LEU A 129 -10.50 7.80 13.75
C LEU A 129 -10.16 6.74 14.81
N LEU A 130 -9.85 5.50 14.40
CA LEU A 130 -9.34 4.47 15.31
C LEU A 130 -7.97 4.84 15.88
N ALA A 131 -7.09 5.46 15.09
CA ALA A 131 -5.80 5.96 15.54
C ALA A 131 -5.92 7.03 16.61
N TRP A 132 -6.92 7.91 16.48
CA TRP A 132 -7.22 9.00 17.41
C TRP A 132 -7.88 8.54 18.71
N LEU A 133 -8.72 7.49 18.65
CA LEU A 133 -9.46 6.99 19.82
C LEU A 133 -8.62 6.13 20.77
N ARG A 134 -7.56 5.50 20.26
CA ARG A 134 -6.65 4.65 21.03
C ARG A 134 -5.45 5.47 21.51
#